data_AF-A0A1Y2HXX4-F1
#
_entry.id   AF-A0A1Y2HXX4-F1
#
_cell.length_a   1.000
_cell.length_b   1.000
_cell.length_c   1.000
_cell.angle_alpha   90.00
_cell.angle_beta   90.00
_cell.angle_gamma   90.00
#
_symmetry.space_group_name_H-M   'P 1'
#
loop_
_entity.id
_entity.type
_entity.pdbx_description
1 polymer ?
#
loop_
_entity_poly.entity_id
_entity_poly.type
_entity_poly.pdbx_seq_one_letter_code
_entity_poly.pdbx_strand_id
1 'polypeptide(L)'
;MLRSTPLKSTTAAPVATPNPLLQGPQVLLQDPALQSAVTVDQCVSHLSLLRIFNTLRGTTEQADLAYLCHAERRYALWMNGLAKAVAAGETHLIESPPMPPVDVALVWAAHLLSPLAYMDDVIRNHGVELNLHAIKFPLEDIVAQYESGTASVSGLAFAMPVTCPMCSHETMLESSSAIVGFRVHGHSTTCTHCSAEFALEHVAAKRFLDDLITREYQPSANRAMLANVFVRSPMWSALATKAATTMPLTKDMSGVLDMAPVLKPGMQPWFKRIMSLYAAAAPSGPMMSLDLVQAVIRQREFTAKMARDAVQENAEQFAARACDRYRKFLMLIQEYPTPSVPTLDIDLAWHTHQLMAREYTHFTHGFLGFVLNHDDTVGKDELKVGDEGTAQRWMDKYGGASSLCY
;
A
#
# COMPACT_ATOMS: atom_id res chain seq x y z
N MET A 1 -54.32 31.89 -44.21
CA MET A 1 -53.30 30.83 -44.17
C MET A 1 -52.40 31.07 -42.96
N LEU A 2 -52.73 30.48 -41.81
CA LEU A 2 -51.92 30.52 -40.59
C LEU A 2 -51.50 29.08 -40.30
N ARG A 3 -50.20 28.78 -40.37
CA ARG A 3 -49.65 27.43 -40.17
C ARG A 3 -49.53 27.15 -38.66
N SER A 4 -50.09 26.04 -38.24
CA SER A 4 -49.96 25.44 -36.90
C SER A 4 -48.60 24.74 -36.73
N THR A 5 -47.88 25.07 -35.67
CA THR A 5 -46.72 24.31 -35.17
C THR A 5 -47.17 23.15 -34.26
N PRO A 6 -46.55 21.96 -34.34
CA PRO A 6 -46.92 20.83 -33.47
C PRO A 6 -46.26 20.93 -32.08
N LEU A 7 -46.99 20.51 -31.05
CA LEU A 7 -46.50 20.37 -29.67
C LEU A 7 -45.34 19.37 -29.59
N LYS A 8 -44.25 19.77 -28.94
CA LYS A 8 -43.17 18.86 -28.54
C LYS A 8 -43.64 18.00 -27.36
N SER A 9 -43.54 16.69 -27.56
CA SER A 9 -43.59 15.66 -26.52
C SER A 9 -42.57 15.97 -25.41
N THR A 10 -43.05 16.10 -24.18
CA THR A 10 -42.22 16.17 -22.97
C THR A 10 -41.76 14.77 -22.62
N THR A 11 -40.51 14.43 -22.96
CA THR A 11 -39.81 13.30 -22.36
C THR A 11 -39.57 13.62 -20.89
N ALA A 12 -40.05 12.75 -20.00
CA ALA A 12 -39.82 12.84 -18.56
C ALA A 12 -38.32 12.91 -18.27
N ALA A 13 -37.92 13.86 -17.42
CA ALA A 13 -36.56 13.94 -16.91
C ALA A 13 -36.22 12.63 -16.17
N PRO A 14 -34.97 12.14 -16.26
CA PRO A 14 -34.54 10.98 -15.49
C PRO A 14 -34.75 11.27 -14.01
N VAL A 15 -35.38 10.33 -13.31
CA VAL A 15 -35.54 10.37 -11.86
C VAL A 15 -34.14 10.41 -11.25
N ALA A 16 -33.78 11.54 -10.65
CA ALA A 16 -32.53 11.66 -9.92
C ALA A 16 -32.50 10.60 -8.81
N THR A 17 -31.42 9.81 -8.77
CA THR A 17 -31.15 8.94 -7.62
C THR A 17 -31.09 9.82 -6.36
N PRO A 18 -31.76 9.44 -5.26
CA PRO A 18 -31.72 10.23 -4.03
C PRO A 18 -30.28 10.43 -3.58
N ASN A 19 -29.94 11.64 -3.15
CA ASN A 19 -28.66 11.90 -2.50
C ASN A 19 -28.56 11.00 -1.24
N PRO A 20 -27.57 10.10 -1.15
CA PRO A 20 -27.40 9.21 0.01
C PRO A 20 -27.32 9.96 1.35
N LEU A 21 -26.91 11.24 1.30
CA LEU A 21 -26.75 12.13 2.45
C LEU A 21 -28.05 12.52 3.17
N LEU A 22 -29.23 12.13 2.67
CA LEU A 22 -30.53 12.47 3.27
C LEU A 22 -31.32 11.28 3.83
N GLN A 23 -30.75 10.08 3.82
CA GLN A 23 -31.45 8.86 4.27
C GLN A 23 -31.07 8.50 5.71
N GLY A 24 -32.05 8.07 6.50
CA GLY A 24 -31.80 7.61 7.87
C GLY A 24 -30.95 6.33 7.91
N PRO A 25 -30.26 6.04 9.04
CA PRO A 25 -29.28 4.94 9.13
C PRO A 25 -29.83 3.57 8.73
N GLN A 26 -31.10 3.29 9.03
CA GLN A 26 -31.73 2.00 8.72
C GLN A 26 -31.91 1.77 7.22
N VAL A 27 -32.08 2.85 6.44
CA VAL A 27 -32.27 2.79 4.98
C VAL A 27 -30.93 2.57 4.29
N LEU A 28 -29.86 3.25 4.75
CA LEU A 28 -28.50 3.06 4.24
C LEU A 28 -27.95 1.66 4.51
N LEU A 29 -28.32 1.02 5.63
CA LEU A 29 -27.96 -0.38 5.90
C LEU A 29 -28.58 -1.38 4.91
N GLN A 30 -29.63 -0.99 4.19
CA GLN A 30 -30.25 -1.81 3.15
C GLN A 30 -29.69 -1.50 1.76
N ASP A 31 -28.75 -0.56 1.63
CA ASP A 31 -28.10 -0.24 0.36
C ASP A 31 -27.39 -1.48 -0.20
N PRO A 32 -27.75 -1.95 -1.42
CA PRO A 32 -27.15 -3.13 -2.01
C PRO A 32 -25.64 -3.05 -2.15
N ALA A 33 -25.08 -1.87 -2.47
CA ALA A 33 -23.64 -1.68 -2.61
C ALA A 33 -22.93 -1.80 -1.26
N LEU A 34 -23.52 -1.28 -0.18
CA LEU A 34 -22.99 -1.42 1.18
C LEU A 34 -23.10 -2.88 1.66
N GLN A 35 -24.18 -3.58 1.30
CA GLN A 35 -24.38 -5.00 1.58
C GLN A 35 -23.34 -5.88 0.88
N SER A 36 -22.99 -5.55 -0.36
CA SER A 36 -22.04 -6.30 -1.18
C SER A 36 -20.58 -5.85 -1.05
N ALA A 37 -20.27 -4.85 -0.23
CA ALA A 37 -18.90 -4.33 -0.08
C ALA A 37 -17.90 -5.44 0.33
N VAL A 38 -18.32 -6.32 1.23
CA VAL A 38 -17.59 -7.52 1.66
C VAL A 38 -18.59 -8.62 2.01
N THR A 39 -18.29 -9.86 1.66
CA THR A 39 -19.11 -11.03 2.02
C THR A 39 -18.54 -11.80 3.21
N VAL A 40 -19.38 -12.61 3.85
CA VAL A 40 -18.97 -13.50 4.94
C VAL A 40 -17.92 -14.49 4.45
N ASP A 41 -18.14 -15.10 3.29
CA ASP A 41 -17.21 -16.07 2.69
C ASP A 41 -15.83 -15.45 2.42
N GLN A 42 -15.79 -14.23 1.88
CA GLN A 42 -14.53 -13.50 1.69
C GLN A 42 -13.79 -13.26 3.02
N CYS A 43 -14.51 -12.87 4.08
CA CYS A 43 -13.91 -12.72 5.40
C CYS A 43 -13.42 -14.06 5.98
N VAL A 44 -14.13 -15.16 5.76
CA VAL A 44 -13.71 -16.51 6.17
C VAL A 44 -12.45 -16.93 5.42
N SER A 45 -12.40 -16.76 4.10
CA SER A 45 -11.20 -17.02 3.32
C SER A 45 -10.03 -16.14 3.77
N HIS A 46 -10.29 -14.88 4.12
CA HIS A 46 -9.26 -14.00 4.66
C HIS A 46 -8.74 -14.47 6.03
N LEU A 47 -9.62 -14.96 6.92
CA LEU A 47 -9.20 -15.58 8.18
C LEU A 47 -8.28 -16.80 7.96
N SER A 48 -8.59 -17.65 6.97
CA SER A 48 -7.71 -18.76 6.58
C SER A 48 -6.37 -18.26 6.04
N LEU A 49 -6.37 -17.23 5.19
CA LEU A 49 -5.13 -16.62 4.67
C LEU A 49 -4.26 -16.05 5.80
N LEU A 50 -4.86 -15.35 6.78
CA LEU A 50 -4.14 -14.82 7.93
C LEU A 50 -3.54 -15.94 8.79
N ARG A 51 -4.24 -17.07 8.93
CA ARG A 51 -3.68 -18.27 9.59
C ARG A 51 -2.45 -18.79 8.83
N ILE A 52 -2.51 -18.85 7.50
CA ILE A 52 -1.37 -19.23 6.65
C ILE A 52 -0.20 -18.26 6.87
N PHE A 53 -0.43 -16.95 6.75
CA PHE A 53 0.58 -15.92 6.96
C PHE A 53 1.20 -15.95 8.35
N ASN A 54 0.44 -16.34 9.38
CA ASN A 54 0.98 -16.49 10.73
C ASN A 54 2.03 -17.60 10.84
N THR A 55 1.97 -18.61 9.96
CA THR A 55 2.98 -19.69 9.91
C THR A 55 4.29 -19.25 9.24
N LEU A 56 4.29 -18.15 8.49
CA LEU A 56 5.43 -17.66 7.70
C LEU A 56 6.36 -16.76 8.52
N ARG A 57 6.59 -17.09 9.79
CA ARG A 57 7.51 -16.34 10.66
C ARG A 57 8.84 -17.06 10.78
N GLY A 58 9.92 -16.30 10.69
CA GLY A 58 11.26 -16.80 11.00
C GLY A 58 11.37 -17.23 12.47
N THR A 59 12.25 -18.21 12.73
CA THR A 59 12.53 -18.71 14.09
C THR A 59 13.33 -17.72 14.94
N THR A 60 14.02 -16.78 14.30
CA THR A 60 14.73 -15.66 14.91
C THR A 60 14.38 -14.38 14.18
N GLU A 61 14.55 -13.23 14.81
CA GLU A 61 14.33 -11.91 14.18
C GLU A 61 15.16 -11.76 12.90
N GLN A 62 16.44 -12.12 12.95
CA GLN A 62 17.34 -12.09 11.79
C GLN A 62 16.85 -12.97 10.63
N ALA A 63 16.32 -14.16 10.93
CA ALA A 63 15.78 -15.06 9.92
C ALA A 63 14.45 -14.55 9.33
N ASP A 64 13.58 -13.97 10.17
CA ASP A 64 12.31 -13.37 9.74
C ASP A 64 12.57 -12.18 8.82
N LEU A 65 13.46 -11.27 9.21
CA LEU A 65 13.83 -10.12 8.39
C LEU A 65 14.45 -10.53 7.05
N ALA A 66 15.30 -11.55 7.04
CA ALA A 66 15.88 -12.07 5.80
C ALA A 66 14.82 -12.67 4.88
N TYR A 67 13.87 -13.43 5.45
CA TYR A 67 12.71 -13.95 4.72
C TYR A 67 11.87 -12.83 4.10
N LEU A 68 11.56 -11.78 4.86
CA LEU A 68 10.77 -10.65 4.37
C LEU A 68 11.51 -9.84 3.28
N CYS A 69 12.82 -9.64 3.42
CA CYS A 69 13.64 -9.00 2.38
C CYS A 69 13.61 -9.80 1.07
N HIS A 70 13.65 -11.13 1.17
CA HIS A 70 13.53 -12.00 0.00
C HIS A 70 12.12 -11.96 -0.61
N ALA A 71 11.08 -12.01 0.22
CA ALA A 71 9.69 -11.91 -0.20
C ALA A 71 9.40 -10.58 -0.93
N GLU A 72 9.90 -9.46 -0.40
CA GLU A 72 9.81 -8.13 -1.03
C GLU A 72 10.40 -8.14 -2.44
N ARG A 73 11.60 -8.72 -2.60
CA ARG A 73 12.26 -8.83 -3.91
C ARG A 73 11.46 -9.71 -4.86
N ARG A 74 10.96 -10.86 -4.39
CA ARG A 74 10.14 -11.76 -5.23
C ARG A 74 8.83 -11.12 -5.64
N TYR A 75 8.20 -10.35 -4.77
CA TYR A 75 7.00 -9.57 -5.10
C TYR A 75 7.28 -8.57 -6.22
N ALA A 76 8.36 -7.79 -6.11
CA ALA A 76 8.75 -6.86 -7.16
C ALA A 76 9.05 -7.57 -8.50
N LEU A 77 9.73 -8.71 -8.48
CA LEU A 77 9.99 -9.50 -9.69
C LEU A 77 8.72 -10.09 -10.30
N TRP A 78 7.80 -10.57 -9.47
CA TRP A 78 6.52 -11.11 -9.89
C TRP A 78 5.64 -10.04 -10.54
N MET A 79 5.50 -8.86 -9.93
CA MET A 79 4.80 -7.70 -10.51
C MET A 79 5.42 -7.26 -11.85
N ASN A 80 6.75 -7.21 -11.93
CA ASN A 80 7.45 -6.89 -13.18
C ASN A 80 7.20 -7.93 -14.29
N GLY A 81 7.21 -9.22 -13.96
CA GLY A 81 6.90 -10.29 -14.92
C GLY A 81 5.47 -10.16 -15.44
N LEU A 82 4.53 -9.88 -14.54
CA LEU A 82 3.13 -9.67 -14.88
C LEU A 82 2.92 -8.43 -15.75
N ALA A 83 3.59 -7.32 -15.44
CA ALA A 83 3.57 -6.11 -16.27
C ALA A 83 4.04 -6.38 -17.70
N LYS A 84 5.11 -7.17 -17.87
CA LYS A 84 5.61 -7.57 -19.19
C LYS A 84 4.59 -8.41 -19.96
N ALA A 85 3.92 -9.36 -19.30
CA ALA A 85 2.90 -10.20 -19.93
C ALA A 85 1.68 -9.38 -20.35
N VAL A 86 1.19 -8.49 -19.48
CA VAL A 86 0.08 -7.58 -19.79
C VAL A 86 0.44 -6.65 -20.95
N ALA A 87 1.65 -6.07 -20.94
CA ALA A 87 2.14 -5.24 -22.05
C ALA A 87 2.30 -6.02 -23.37
N ALA A 88 2.50 -7.34 -23.31
CA ALA A 88 2.52 -8.22 -24.47
C ALA A 88 1.12 -8.64 -24.97
N GLY A 89 0.05 -8.15 -24.33
CA GLY A 89 -1.34 -8.37 -24.73
C GLY A 89 -2.12 -9.34 -23.85
N GLU A 90 -1.52 -9.90 -22.80
CA GLU A 90 -2.19 -10.83 -21.87
C GLU A 90 -3.05 -10.10 -20.82
N THR A 91 -3.95 -9.22 -21.27
CA THR A 91 -4.75 -8.34 -20.37
C THR A 91 -5.71 -9.10 -19.45
N HIS A 92 -6.04 -10.34 -19.76
CA HIS A 92 -6.86 -11.22 -18.91
C HIS A 92 -6.22 -11.48 -17.53
N LEU A 93 -4.89 -11.36 -17.43
CA LEU A 93 -4.15 -11.58 -16.18
C LEU A 93 -4.45 -10.52 -15.11
N ILE A 94 -5.11 -9.41 -15.44
CA ILE A 94 -5.60 -8.43 -14.45
C ILE A 94 -6.74 -9.03 -13.61
N GLU A 95 -7.64 -9.79 -14.23
CA GLU A 95 -8.79 -10.42 -13.55
C GLU A 95 -8.46 -11.82 -13.03
N SER A 96 -7.46 -12.48 -13.63
CA SER A 96 -7.05 -13.85 -13.30
C SER A 96 -5.53 -13.95 -13.33
N PRO A 97 -4.84 -13.36 -12.35
CA PRO A 97 -3.38 -13.37 -12.33
C PRO A 97 -2.83 -14.78 -12.10
N PRO A 98 -1.57 -15.03 -12.49
CA PRO A 98 -0.92 -16.28 -12.14
C PRO A 98 -0.85 -16.41 -10.62
N MET A 99 -1.01 -17.62 -10.10
CA MET A 99 -0.97 -17.87 -8.67
C MET A 99 0.35 -17.35 -8.05
N PRO A 100 0.30 -16.41 -7.08
CA PRO A 100 1.50 -15.91 -6.44
C PRO A 100 2.06 -16.96 -5.46
N PRO A 101 3.40 -17.08 -5.34
CA PRO A 101 4.02 -17.73 -4.19
C PRO A 101 3.51 -17.13 -2.86
N VAL A 102 3.38 -17.93 -1.81
CA VAL A 102 2.74 -17.48 -0.55
C VAL A 102 3.48 -16.31 0.13
N ASP A 103 4.80 -16.25 -0.02
CA ASP A 103 5.64 -15.14 0.46
C ASP A 103 5.40 -13.86 -0.34
N VAL A 104 5.18 -13.99 -1.65
CA VAL A 104 4.77 -12.88 -2.53
C VAL A 104 3.36 -12.40 -2.16
N ALA A 105 2.43 -13.31 -1.90
CA ALA A 105 1.08 -12.97 -1.46
C ALA A 105 1.07 -12.22 -0.13
N LEU A 106 1.94 -12.60 0.82
CA LEU A 106 2.10 -11.91 2.11
C LEU A 106 2.48 -10.43 1.92
N VAL A 107 3.47 -10.16 1.08
CA VAL A 107 3.93 -8.80 0.80
C VAL A 107 2.88 -8.02 0.01
N TRP A 108 2.26 -8.65 -0.99
CA TRP A 108 1.23 -8.00 -1.80
C TRP A 108 0.00 -7.64 -0.97
N ALA A 109 -0.46 -8.52 -0.08
CA ALA A 109 -1.55 -8.24 0.86
C ALA A 109 -1.22 -7.04 1.75
N ALA A 110 -0.02 -6.97 2.34
CA ALA A 110 0.39 -5.83 3.15
C ALA A 110 0.45 -4.51 2.34
N HIS A 111 0.84 -4.58 1.06
CA HIS A 111 0.84 -3.41 0.17
C HIS A 111 -0.59 -2.91 -0.10
N LEU A 112 -1.53 -3.82 -0.35
CA LEU A 112 -2.96 -3.51 -0.59
C LEU A 112 -3.64 -2.83 0.61
N LEU A 113 -3.17 -3.08 1.83
CA LEU A 113 -3.64 -2.38 3.03
C LEU A 113 -3.24 -0.90 3.08
N SER A 114 -2.48 -0.39 2.11
CA SER A 114 -2.22 1.04 1.92
C SER A 114 -2.69 1.46 0.52
N PRO A 115 -4.01 1.59 0.27
CA PRO A 115 -4.59 1.64 -1.08
C PRO A 115 -4.07 2.82 -1.92
N LEU A 116 -3.80 3.96 -1.29
CA LEU A 116 -3.20 5.11 -1.99
C LEU A 116 -1.74 4.86 -2.36
N ALA A 117 -0.95 4.26 -1.47
CA ALA A 117 0.45 3.91 -1.74
C ALA A 117 0.53 2.82 -2.81
N TYR A 118 -0.31 1.78 -2.72
CA TYR A 118 -0.43 0.72 -3.70
C TYR A 118 -0.71 1.26 -5.10
N MET A 119 -1.73 2.11 -5.22
CA MET A 119 -2.11 2.67 -6.51
C MET A 119 -1.01 3.55 -7.10
N ASP A 120 -0.43 4.45 -6.30
CA ASP A 120 0.67 5.31 -6.76
C ASP A 120 1.90 4.50 -7.14
N ASP A 121 2.31 3.53 -6.31
CA ASP A 121 3.48 2.69 -6.55
C ASP A 121 3.32 1.84 -7.81
N VAL A 122 2.16 1.21 -8.01
CA VAL A 122 1.92 0.36 -9.20
C VAL A 122 1.83 1.21 -10.47
N ILE A 123 1.13 2.34 -10.44
CA ILE A 123 1.06 3.26 -11.59
C ILE A 123 2.43 3.85 -11.91
N ARG A 124 3.19 4.27 -10.90
CA ARG A 124 4.52 4.87 -11.08
C ARG A 124 5.52 3.88 -11.67
N ASN A 125 5.50 2.63 -11.24
CA ASN A 125 6.48 1.64 -11.68
C ASN A 125 6.12 0.96 -13.00
N HIS A 126 4.84 0.93 -13.39
CA HIS A 126 4.39 0.13 -14.53
C HIS A 126 3.53 0.89 -15.55
N GLY A 127 3.17 2.15 -15.29
CA GLY A 127 2.28 2.93 -16.14
C GLY A 127 0.80 2.67 -15.85
N VAL A 128 -0.01 3.73 -15.99
CA VAL A 128 -1.46 3.65 -15.76
C VAL A 128 -2.17 2.83 -16.83
N GLU A 129 -1.61 2.81 -18.04
CA GLU A 129 -2.14 2.12 -19.23
C GLU A 129 -2.19 0.60 -19.09
N LEU A 130 -1.34 0.01 -18.24
CA LEU A 130 -1.37 -1.43 -17.99
C LEU A 130 -2.47 -1.84 -17.00
N ASN A 131 -3.12 -0.87 -16.34
CA ASN A 131 -4.20 -1.10 -15.37
C ASN A 131 -3.84 -2.08 -14.23
N LEU A 132 -2.55 -2.25 -13.92
CA LEU A 132 -2.09 -3.19 -12.90
C LEU A 132 -2.54 -2.82 -11.49
N HIS A 133 -2.85 -1.56 -11.21
CA HIS A 133 -3.37 -1.12 -9.91
C HIS A 133 -4.79 -1.65 -9.62
N ALA A 134 -5.45 -2.25 -10.63
CA ALA A 134 -6.76 -2.87 -10.52
C ALA A 134 -6.70 -4.41 -10.54
N ILE A 135 -5.51 -4.99 -10.47
CA ILE A 135 -5.33 -6.44 -10.46
C ILE A 135 -6.04 -7.10 -9.28
N LYS A 136 -6.77 -8.19 -9.57
CA LYS A 136 -7.53 -8.94 -8.59
C LYS A 136 -6.61 -9.78 -7.71
N PHE A 137 -6.67 -9.58 -6.40
CA PHE A 137 -5.99 -10.46 -5.45
C PHE A 137 -6.71 -11.83 -5.37
N PRO A 138 -6.04 -12.95 -5.69
CA PRO A 138 -6.69 -14.26 -5.79
C PRO A 138 -6.84 -14.93 -4.41
N LEU A 139 -7.57 -14.29 -3.49
CA LEU A 139 -7.70 -14.69 -2.08
C LEU A 139 -8.11 -16.17 -1.91
N GLU A 140 -9.26 -16.53 -2.49
CA GLU A 140 -9.86 -17.86 -2.34
C GLU A 140 -8.97 -18.95 -2.98
N ASP A 141 -8.36 -18.64 -4.13
CA ASP A 141 -7.48 -19.57 -4.83
C ASP A 141 -6.20 -19.86 -4.04
N ILE A 142 -5.60 -18.84 -3.40
CA ILE A 142 -4.42 -19.00 -2.54
C ILE A 142 -4.73 -19.93 -1.36
N VAL A 143 -5.87 -19.71 -0.71
CA VAL A 143 -6.32 -20.52 0.43
C VAL A 143 -6.52 -21.98 -0.01
N ALA A 144 -7.27 -22.20 -1.09
CA ALA A 144 -7.53 -23.53 -1.61
C ALA A 144 -6.24 -24.28 -1.99
N GLN A 145 -5.27 -23.58 -2.60
CA GLN A 145 -3.98 -24.18 -2.94
C GLN A 145 -3.20 -24.59 -1.69
N TYR A 146 -3.10 -23.73 -0.68
CA TYR A 146 -2.30 -24.02 0.50
C TYR A 146 -2.90 -25.15 1.34
N GLU A 147 -4.23 -25.18 1.50
CA GLU A 147 -4.94 -26.24 2.21
C GLU A 147 -4.80 -27.62 1.53
N SER A 148 -4.57 -27.65 0.20
CA SER A 148 -4.25 -28.89 -0.53
C SER A 148 -2.87 -29.49 -0.21
N GLY A 149 -2.05 -28.83 0.61
CA GLY A 149 -0.76 -29.36 1.11
C GLY A 149 0.43 -29.20 0.16
N THR A 150 0.33 -28.33 -0.85
CA THR A 150 1.34 -28.20 -1.91
C THR A 150 2.39 -27.09 -1.70
N ALA A 151 2.46 -26.45 -0.53
CA ALA A 151 3.40 -25.36 -0.25
C ALA A 151 4.53 -25.77 0.71
N SER A 152 5.78 -25.74 0.21
CA SER A 152 7.00 -25.89 1.01
C SER A 152 7.63 -24.52 1.25
N VAL A 153 7.84 -24.15 2.51
CA VAL A 153 8.60 -22.96 2.91
C VAL A 153 10.08 -23.36 2.98
N SER A 154 10.75 -23.48 1.83
CA SER A 154 12.20 -23.70 1.83
C SER A 154 12.92 -22.36 2.00
N GLY A 155 13.65 -22.23 3.10
CA GLY A 155 14.63 -21.16 3.32
C GLY A 155 15.78 -21.32 2.34
N LEU A 156 15.65 -20.71 1.16
CA LEU A 156 16.71 -20.69 0.18
C LEU A 156 17.74 -19.63 0.58
N ALA A 157 19.00 -20.03 0.63
CA ALA A 157 20.10 -19.08 0.52
C ALA A 157 19.89 -18.26 -0.76
N PHE A 158 19.75 -16.95 -0.61
CA PHE A 158 19.49 -16.05 -1.73
C PHE A 158 20.44 -14.87 -1.64
N ALA A 159 21.02 -14.52 -2.78
CA ALA A 159 21.84 -13.34 -2.91
C ALA A 159 20.99 -12.18 -3.46
N MET A 160 21.06 -11.02 -2.81
CA MET A 160 20.31 -9.84 -3.24
C MET A 160 21.20 -8.89 -4.05
N PRO A 161 20.88 -8.57 -5.30
CA PRO A 161 21.60 -7.53 -6.03
C PRO A 161 21.28 -6.17 -5.42
N VAL A 162 22.27 -5.29 -5.37
CA VAL A 162 22.14 -3.88 -5.03
C VAL A 162 22.81 -3.04 -6.10
N THR A 163 22.10 -2.03 -6.62
CA THR A 163 22.64 -1.17 -7.67
C THR A 163 23.48 -0.07 -7.05
N CYS A 164 24.78 -0.03 -7.40
CA CYS A 164 25.67 1.01 -6.93
C CYS A 164 25.19 2.39 -7.43
N PRO A 165 24.96 3.38 -6.55
CA PRO A 165 24.49 4.71 -6.96
C PRO A 165 25.51 5.49 -7.82
N MET A 166 26.75 5.01 -7.87
CA MET A 166 27.87 5.72 -8.48
C MET A 166 28.22 5.29 -9.89
N CYS A 167 28.22 3.98 -10.11
CA CYS A 167 28.59 3.41 -11.40
C CYS A 167 27.49 2.53 -11.99
N SER A 168 26.33 2.45 -11.33
CA SER A 168 25.20 1.60 -11.72
C SER A 168 25.50 0.10 -11.80
N HIS A 169 26.69 -0.33 -11.37
CA HIS A 169 27.06 -1.74 -11.30
C HIS A 169 26.26 -2.43 -10.19
N GLU A 170 25.77 -3.63 -10.47
CA GLU A 170 25.11 -4.46 -9.46
C GLU A 170 26.14 -5.23 -8.63
N THR A 171 26.08 -5.06 -7.32
CA THR A 171 26.87 -5.82 -6.35
C THR A 171 25.95 -6.80 -5.63
N MET A 172 26.40 -8.03 -5.38
CA MET A 172 25.60 -9.06 -4.72
C MET A 172 25.83 -9.07 -3.21
N LEU A 173 24.75 -9.05 -2.43
CA LEU A 173 24.78 -9.34 -1.00
C LEU A 173 24.53 -10.84 -0.80
N GLU A 174 25.59 -11.57 -0.43
CA GLU A 174 25.62 -13.05 -0.43
C GLU A 174 25.06 -13.70 0.84
N SER A 175 24.82 -12.94 1.92
CA SER A 175 24.39 -13.51 3.21
C SER A 175 23.17 -12.80 3.77
N SER A 176 22.36 -13.53 4.53
CA SER A 176 21.18 -12.98 5.22
C SER A 176 21.53 -11.80 6.13
N SER A 177 22.69 -11.85 6.80
CA SER A 177 23.17 -10.75 7.64
C SER A 177 23.57 -9.52 6.83
N ALA A 178 24.21 -9.69 5.68
CA ALA A 178 24.52 -8.58 4.78
C ALA A 178 23.26 -7.95 4.18
N ILE A 179 22.29 -8.77 3.77
CA ILE A 179 21.00 -8.32 3.22
C ILE A 179 20.23 -7.51 4.26
N VAL A 180 20.01 -8.08 5.44
CA VAL A 180 19.26 -7.41 6.52
C VAL A 180 20.02 -6.20 7.04
N GLY A 181 21.35 -6.31 7.18
CA GLY A 181 22.22 -5.20 7.53
C GLY A 181 22.02 -4.01 6.59
N PHE A 182 22.09 -4.23 5.28
CA PHE A 182 21.94 -3.18 4.27
C PHE A 182 20.49 -2.66 4.17
N ARG A 183 19.51 -3.56 4.05
CA ARG A 183 18.09 -3.20 3.76
C ARG A 183 17.34 -2.68 4.99
N VAL A 184 17.63 -3.20 6.18
CA VAL A 184 16.84 -2.92 7.39
C VAL A 184 17.62 -2.06 8.38
N HIS A 185 18.91 -2.35 8.58
CA HIS A 185 19.72 -1.67 9.59
C HIS A 185 20.56 -0.51 9.04
N GLY A 186 20.51 -0.24 7.74
CA GLY A 186 21.21 0.87 7.10
C GLY A 186 22.73 0.72 7.06
N HIS A 187 23.26 -0.50 7.21
CA HIS A 187 24.68 -0.77 7.04
C HIS A 187 25.13 -0.48 5.61
N SER A 188 26.38 -0.03 5.47
CA SER A 188 27.01 0.16 4.17
C SER A 188 27.45 -1.15 3.54
N THR A 189 27.66 -1.12 2.23
CA THR A 189 28.32 -2.14 1.43
C THR A 189 29.29 -1.50 0.44
N THR A 190 30.25 -2.28 -0.07
CA THR A 190 31.27 -1.80 -0.99
C THR A 190 31.00 -2.29 -2.40
N CYS A 191 30.94 -1.37 -3.36
CA CYS A 191 30.76 -1.73 -4.77
C CYS A 191 31.95 -2.54 -5.28
N THR A 192 31.65 -3.69 -5.88
CA THR A 192 32.64 -4.61 -6.49
C THR A 192 33.34 -4.03 -7.73
N HIS A 193 32.81 -2.96 -8.32
CA HIS A 193 33.36 -2.34 -9.53
C HIS A 193 34.11 -1.03 -9.27
N CYS A 194 33.45 -0.03 -8.68
CA CYS A 194 34.08 1.28 -8.45
C CYS A 194 34.73 1.43 -7.06
N SER A 195 34.53 0.44 -6.17
CA SER A 195 34.99 0.45 -4.77
C SER A 195 34.37 1.54 -3.89
N ALA A 196 33.31 2.21 -4.34
CA ALA A 196 32.58 3.14 -3.49
C ALA A 196 31.85 2.37 -2.38
N GLU A 197 31.93 2.88 -1.16
CA GLU A 197 31.14 2.42 -0.02
C GLU A 197 29.83 3.20 0.01
N PHE A 198 28.68 2.52 0.07
CA PHE A 198 27.36 3.14 0.06
C PHE A 198 26.35 2.36 0.90
N ALA A 199 25.31 3.04 1.35
CA ALA A 199 24.20 2.49 2.13
C ALA A 199 22.86 2.76 1.41
N LEU A 200 21.74 2.24 1.93
CA LEU A 200 20.41 2.38 1.31
C LEU A 200 20.00 3.85 1.10
N GLU A 201 20.33 4.74 2.03
CA GLU A 201 20.07 6.19 1.92
C GLU A 201 20.74 6.83 0.70
N HIS A 202 21.88 6.28 0.28
CA HIS A 202 22.60 6.76 -0.89
C HIS A 202 21.95 6.29 -2.20
N VAL A 203 21.43 5.05 -2.21
CA VAL A 203 20.62 4.53 -3.32
C VAL A 203 19.35 5.36 -3.46
N ALA A 204 18.71 5.68 -2.33
CA ALA A 204 17.55 6.55 -2.27
C ALA A 204 17.87 7.93 -2.85
N ALA A 205 18.98 8.56 -2.44
CA ALA A 205 19.41 9.87 -2.94
C ALA A 205 19.67 9.85 -4.44
N LYS A 206 20.32 8.81 -4.95
CA LYS A 206 20.51 8.64 -6.40
C LYS A 206 19.19 8.53 -7.15
N ARG A 207 18.24 7.73 -6.67
CA ARG A 207 16.90 7.61 -7.29
C ARG A 207 16.16 8.95 -7.31
N PHE A 208 16.20 9.69 -6.21
CA PHE A 208 15.61 11.02 -6.14
C PHE A 208 16.24 11.98 -7.16
N LEU A 209 17.57 11.96 -7.28
CA LEU A 209 18.29 12.74 -8.29
C LEU A 209 17.94 12.32 -9.72
N ASP A 210 17.79 11.02 -9.98
CA ASP A 210 17.38 10.51 -11.29
C ASP A 210 15.97 10.99 -11.64
N ASP A 211 14.99 10.85 -10.73
CA ASP A 211 13.63 11.35 -10.94
C ASP A 211 13.59 12.86 -11.21
N LEU A 212 14.43 13.64 -10.51
CA LEU A 212 14.61 15.07 -10.77
C LEU A 212 15.08 15.35 -12.21
N ILE A 213 15.99 14.51 -12.73
CA ILE A 213 16.66 14.70 -14.01
C ILE A 213 15.84 14.17 -15.18
N THR A 214 15.33 12.94 -15.10
CA THR A 214 14.61 12.25 -16.19
C THR A 214 13.24 12.86 -16.45
N ARG A 215 12.65 13.52 -15.45
CA ARG A 215 11.30 14.12 -15.52
C ARG A 215 10.20 13.12 -15.81
N GLU A 216 10.45 11.82 -15.59
CA GLU A 216 9.51 10.75 -15.91
C GLU A 216 8.28 10.77 -14.98
N TYR A 217 8.31 11.56 -13.90
CA TYR A 217 7.23 11.61 -12.93
C TYR A 217 6.61 13.01 -12.72
N GLN A 218 5.29 13.07 -12.91
CA GLN A 218 4.41 14.14 -12.43
C GLN A 218 3.49 13.57 -11.34
N PRO A 219 3.80 13.74 -10.04
CA PRO A 219 2.83 13.44 -9.00
C PRO A 219 1.73 14.49 -9.07
N SER A 220 0.53 14.11 -9.51
CA SER A 220 -0.63 15.01 -9.52
C SER A 220 -0.99 15.50 -8.11
N ALA A 221 -0.67 14.73 -7.06
CA ALA A 221 -0.90 15.09 -5.66
C ALA A 221 0.28 15.83 -4.98
N ASN A 222 1.55 15.51 -5.31
CA ASN A 222 2.72 16.06 -4.60
C ASN A 222 3.29 17.35 -5.21
N ARG A 223 2.80 17.82 -6.37
CA ARG A 223 3.34 19.01 -7.05
C ARG A 223 3.24 20.29 -6.18
N ALA A 224 2.17 20.43 -5.41
CA ALA A 224 1.98 21.58 -4.52
C ALA A 224 2.86 21.50 -3.25
N MET A 225 3.08 20.30 -2.71
CA MET A 225 3.91 20.09 -1.52
C MET A 225 5.42 20.19 -1.83
N LEU A 226 5.88 19.62 -2.94
CA LEU A 226 7.27 19.77 -3.43
C LEU A 226 7.61 21.22 -3.80
N ALA A 227 6.63 22.00 -4.27
CA ALA A 227 6.83 23.42 -4.60
C ALA A 227 7.17 24.32 -3.42
N ASN A 228 6.78 23.94 -2.21
CA ASN A 228 7.04 24.76 -1.03
C ASN A 228 8.47 24.62 -0.50
N VAL A 229 9.22 23.60 -0.95
CA VAL A 229 10.53 23.25 -0.36
C VAL A 229 11.72 23.80 -1.14
N PHE A 230 11.56 24.08 -2.43
CA PHE A 230 12.63 24.63 -3.27
C PHE A 230 12.43 26.12 -3.55
N VAL A 231 13.52 26.92 -3.59
CA VAL A 231 13.48 28.37 -3.83
C VAL A 231 12.91 28.64 -5.23
N ARG A 232 11.88 29.51 -5.32
CA ARG A 232 11.15 29.96 -6.52
C ARG A 232 11.91 29.83 -7.86
N SER A 233 11.33 29.15 -8.86
CA SER A 233 11.58 29.35 -10.31
C SER A 233 10.70 28.41 -11.18
N PRO A 234 10.72 28.44 -12.52
CA PRO A 234 10.22 27.35 -13.38
C PRO A 234 11.05 26.09 -13.09
N MET A 235 10.47 25.14 -12.36
CA MET A 235 11.08 24.73 -11.08
C MET A 235 11.90 23.42 -11.08
N TRP A 236 11.68 22.50 -12.02
CA TRP A 236 12.38 21.20 -12.03
C TRP A 236 13.67 21.22 -12.84
N SER A 237 13.65 21.81 -14.04
CA SER A 237 14.84 21.86 -14.89
C SER A 237 16.00 22.62 -14.22
N ALA A 238 15.72 23.75 -13.58
CA ALA A 238 16.73 24.53 -12.86
C ALA A 238 17.27 23.78 -11.63
N LEU A 239 16.40 23.05 -10.91
CA LEU A 239 16.78 22.25 -9.75
C LEU A 239 17.63 21.05 -10.15
N ALA A 240 17.23 20.32 -11.20
CA ALA A 240 17.99 19.21 -11.76
C ALA A 240 19.37 19.66 -12.27
N THR A 241 19.45 20.78 -13.00
CA THR A 241 20.73 21.35 -13.46
C THR A 241 21.60 21.80 -12.28
N LYS A 242 21.04 22.46 -11.27
CA LYS A 242 21.78 22.88 -10.08
C LYS A 242 22.28 21.67 -9.27
N ALA A 243 21.45 20.65 -9.09
CA ALA A 243 21.82 19.41 -8.41
C ALA A 243 22.96 18.69 -9.16
N ALA A 244 22.83 18.50 -10.48
CA ALA A 244 23.87 17.88 -11.30
C ALA A 244 25.23 18.62 -11.26
N THR A 245 25.20 19.95 -11.13
CA THR A 245 26.42 20.78 -11.06
C THR A 245 27.03 20.81 -9.66
N THR A 246 26.19 20.86 -8.63
CA THR A 246 26.63 21.03 -7.23
C THR A 246 27.01 19.71 -6.57
N MET A 247 26.43 18.61 -7.05
CA MET A 247 26.60 17.27 -6.50
C MET A 247 27.15 16.34 -7.57
N PRO A 248 28.43 16.49 -7.94
CA PRO A 248 29.07 15.50 -8.78
C PRO A 248 29.04 14.15 -8.06
N LEU A 249 28.47 13.15 -8.70
CA LEU A 249 28.53 11.77 -8.23
C LEU A 249 30.00 11.30 -8.31
N THR A 250 30.75 11.47 -7.22
CA THR A 250 32.12 10.96 -7.05
C THR A 250 32.16 9.71 -6.19
N LYS A 251 33.25 8.93 -6.20
CA LYS A 251 33.38 7.72 -5.35
C LYS A 251 33.16 7.98 -3.85
N ASP A 252 33.22 9.24 -3.40
CA ASP A 252 32.87 9.68 -2.06
C ASP A 252 31.38 10.00 -1.96
N MET A 253 30.71 9.27 -1.06
CA MET A 253 29.27 9.34 -0.82
C MET A 253 28.85 10.35 0.24
N SER A 254 29.79 10.89 1.02
CA SER A 254 29.51 11.76 2.17
C SER A 254 28.73 13.04 1.81
N GLY A 255 28.91 13.54 0.59
CA GLY A 255 28.23 14.73 0.08
C GLY A 255 26.87 14.47 -0.57
N VAL A 256 26.48 13.22 -0.85
CA VAL A 256 25.25 12.89 -1.60
C VAL A 256 23.99 13.08 -0.74
N LEU A 257 24.11 12.97 0.58
CA LEU A 257 23.00 13.16 1.52
C LEU A 257 22.85 14.62 1.99
N ASP A 258 23.88 15.45 1.78
CA ASP A 258 23.84 16.86 2.16
C ASP A 258 23.33 17.74 1.02
N MET A 259 22.01 17.91 0.98
CA MET A 259 21.35 18.82 0.03
C MET A 259 21.31 20.28 0.47
N ALA A 260 21.98 20.68 1.56
CA ALA A 260 21.94 22.06 2.07
C ALA A 260 22.30 23.11 1.00
N PRO A 261 23.27 22.86 0.08
CA PRO A 261 23.59 23.81 -0.99
C PRO A 261 22.44 24.05 -2.00
N VAL A 262 21.49 23.13 -2.07
CA VAL A 262 20.41 23.11 -3.09
C VAL A 262 19.04 23.44 -2.50
N LEU A 263 18.80 23.13 -1.23
CA LEU A 263 17.53 23.38 -0.52
C LEU A 263 17.36 24.83 -0.05
N LYS A 264 16.10 25.24 0.20
CA LYS A 264 15.83 26.44 1.01
C LYS A 264 16.42 26.26 2.42
N PRO A 265 16.90 27.34 3.06
CA PRO A 265 17.23 27.30 4.48
C PRO A 265 16.08 26.70 5.31
N GLY A 266 16.41 25.77 6.21
CA GLY A 266 15.43 25.11 7.08
C GLY A 266 14.64 23.95 6.45
N MET A 267 14.84 23.62 5.17
CA MET A 267 14.13 22.50 4.51
C MET A 267 14.83 21.14 4.65
N GLN A 268 16.01 21.08 5.27
CA GLN A 268 16.73 19.84 5.49
C GLN A 268 15.92 18.75 6.23
N PRO A 269 15.17 19.05 7.31
CA PRO A 269 14.31 18.05 7.96
C PRO A 269 13.22 17.48 7.04
N TRP A 270 12.65 18.32 6.18
CA TRP A 270 11.64 17.88 5.22
C TRP A 270 12.25 17.06 4.09
N PHE A 271 13.45 17.42 3.61
CA PHE A 271 14.20 16.61 2.67
C PHE A 271 14.51 15.22 3.23
N LYS A 272 14.96 15.13 4.49
CA LYS A 272 15.13 13.83 5.17
C LYS A 272 13.86 12.98 5.16
N ARG A 273 12.68 13.60 5.29
CA ARG A 273 11.38 12.92 5.19
C ARG A 273 11.01 12.48 3.77
N ILE A 274 11.41 13.22 2.74
CA ILE A 274 11.32 12.70 1.36
C ILE A 274 12.24 11.50 1.19
N MET A 275 13.48 11.63 1.66
CA MET A 275 14.47 10.58 1.46
C MET A 275 14.11 9.28 2.14
N SER A 276 13.38 9.32 3.27
CA SER A 276 12.82 8.11 3.85
C SER A 276 11.83 7.39 2.94
N LEU A 277 11.09 8.11 2.07
CA LEU A 277 10.21 7.48 1.08
C LEU A 277 11.02 6.80 -0.03
N TYR A 278 12.11 7.41 -0.48
CA TYR A 278 13.01 6.81 -1.47
C TYR A 278 13.82 5.64 -0.90
N ALA A 279 14.10 5.65 0.41
CA ALA A 279 14.79 4.58 1.13
C ALA A 279 13.88 3.41 1.50
N ALA A 280 12.56 3.63 1.55
CA ALA A 280 11.57 2.57 1.74
C ALA A 280 11.53 1.56 0.59
N ALA A 281 12.09 1.92 -0.58
CA ALA A 281 12.16 1.08 -1.74
C ALA A 281 13.21 -0.04 -1.63
N ALA A 282 12.92 -1.18 -2.27
CA ALA A 282 13.85 -2.31 -2.33
C ALA A 282 15.25 -1.88 -2.85
N PRO A 283 16.35 -2.50 -2.38
CA PRO A 283 17.73 -2.11 -2.71
C PRO A 283 18.05 -2.20 -4.21
N SER A 284 17.31 -3.06 -4.91
CA SER A 284 17.28 -3.18 -6.35
C SER A 284 15.83 -3.37 -6.81
N GLY A 285 15.46 -2.71 -7.92
CA GLY A 285 14.13 -2.80 -8.50
C GLY A 285 13.26 -1.56 -8.28
N PRO A 286 11.92 -1.71 -8.43
CA PRO A 286 10.97 -0.60 -8.47
C PRO A 286 10.96 0.21 -7.18
N MET A 287 10.65 1.50 -7.29
CA MET A 287 10.52 2.38 -6.14
C MET A 287 9.17 2.14 -5.48
N MET A 288 9.16 1.73 -4.21
CA MET A 288 7.96 1.66 -3.38
C MET A 288 7.96 2.84 -2.41
N SER A 289 6.82 3.52 -2.27
CA SER A 289 6.67 4.62 -1.30
C SER A 289 6.38 4.11 0.11
N LEU A 290 6.00 2.83 0.22
CA LEU A 290 5.80 2.09 1.46
C LEU A 290 6.97 1.14 1.71
N ASP A 291 7.52 1.11 2.93
CA ASP A 291 8.47 0.09 3.32
C ASP A 291 7.71 -1.22 3.54
N LEU A 292 7.75 -2.10 2.54
CA LEU A 292 6.94 -3.32 2.51
C LEU A 292 7.36 -4.34 3.57
N VAL A 293 8.66 -4.40 3.91
CA VAL A 293 9.14 -5.23 5.02
C VAL A 293 8.53 -4.74 6.33
N GLN A 294 8.58 -3.43 6.59
CA GLN A 294 7.96 -2.85 7.79
C GLN A 294 6.43 -2.94 7.77
N ALA A 295 5.78 -2.83 6.61
CA ALA A 295 4.34 -3.01 6.48
C ALA A 295 3.91 -4.42 6.90
N VAL A 296 4.61 -5.46 6.43
CA VAL A 296 4.34 -6.83 6.89
C VAL A 296 4.58 -6.97 8.40
N ILE A 297 5.66 -6.38 8.94
CA ILE A 297 5.97 -6.42 10.38
C ILE A 297 4.84 -5.79 11.21
N ARG A 298 4.31 -4.63 10.80
CA ARG A 298 3.20 -3.96 11.52
C ARG A 298 1.93 -4.80 11.54
N GLN A 299 1.68 -5.57 10.48
CA GLN A 299 0.51 -6.45 10.40
C GLN A 299 0.65 -7.76 11.19
N ARG A 300 1.85 -8.12 11.64
CA ARG A 300 2.11 -9.36 12.37
C ARG A 300 1.23 -9.50 13.62
N GLU A 301 1.04 -8.45 14.42
CA GLU A 301 0.23 -8.57 15.64
C GLU A 301 -1.24 -8.87 15.31
N PHE A 302 -1.79 -8.15 14.33
CA PHE A 302 -3.14 -8.39 13.82
C PHE A 302 -3.30 -9.83 13.29
N THR A 303 -2.38 -10.28 12.44
CA THR A 303 -2.37 -11.65 11.91
C THR A 303 -2.35 -12.70 13.03
N ALA A 304 -1.54 -12.50 14.07
CA ALA A 304 -1.47 -13.44 15.20
C ALA A 304 -2.77 -13.49 16.01
N LYS A 305 -3.48 -12.36 16.16
CA LYS A 305 -4.79 -12.31 16.83
C LYS A 305 -5.86 -13.04 16.01
N MET A 306 -5.88 -12.83 14.70
CA MET A 306 -6.81 -13.47 13.78
C MET A 306 -6.57 -14.98 13.63
N ALA A 307 -5.32 -15.43 13.77
CA ALA A 307 -4.94 -16.84 13.68
C ALA A 307 -5.22 -17.66 14.95
N ARG A 308 -5.73 -17.06 16.05
CA ARG A 308 -6.06 -17.79 17.29
C ARG A 308 -7.23 -18.75 17.07
N ASP A 309 -7.17 -19.92 17.70
CA ASP A 309 -8.23 -20.94 17.61
C ASP A 309 -9.61 -20.38 17.97
N ALA A 310 -9.71 -19.52 18.99
CA ALA A 310 -10.97 -18.86 19.37
C ALA A 310 -11.65 -18.07 18.23
N VAL A 311 -10.87 -17.49 17.32
CA VAL A 311 -11.37 -16.81 16.12
C VAL A 311 -11.64 -17.83 15.01
N GLN A 312 -10.69 -18.74 14.77
CA GLN A 312 -10.73 -19.69 13.66
C GLN A 312 -11.85 -20.73 13.79
N GLU A 313 -12.09 -21.26 14.98
CA GLU A 313 -13.17 -22.22 15.26
C GLU A 313 -14.57 -21.61 15.11
N ASN A 314 -14.68 -20.29 15.19
CA ASN A 314 -15.94 -19.53 15.05
C ASN A 314 -15.89 -18.58 13.84
N ALA A 315 -15.13 -18.94 12.79
CA ALA A 315 -14.81 -18.05 11.68
C ALA A 315 -16.06 -17.46 11.01
N GLU A 316 -17.09 -18.27 10.75
CA GLU A 316 -18.34 -17.82 10.12
C GLU A 316 -19.07 -16.78 10.99
N GLN A 317 -19.22 -17.02 12.30
CA GLN A 317 -19.89 -16.07 13.18
C GLN A 317 -19.07 -14.80 13.38
N PHE A 318 -17.75 -14.92 13.45
CA PHE A 318 -16.84 -13.77 13.53
C PHE A 318 -16.92 -12.92 12.26
N ALA A 319 -16.88 -13.55 11.08
CA ALA A 319 -16.98 -12.92 9.77
C ALA A 319 -18.34 -12.25 9.54
N ALA A 320 -19.45 -12.89 9.93
CA ALA A 320 -20.78 -12.31 9.84
C ALA A 320 -20.88 -11.02 10.67
N ARG A 321 -20.39 -11.06 11.92
CA ARG A 321 -20.34 -9.89 12.80
C ARG A 321 -19.42 -8.78 12.24
N ALA A 322 -18.26 -9.17 11.70
CA ALA A 322 -17.31 -8.25 11.06
C ALA A 322 -17.97 -7.48 9.91
N CYS A 323 -18.65 -8.18 8.99
CA CYS A 323 -19.36 -7.57 7.87
C CYS A 323 -20.42 -6.57 8.36
N ASP A 324 -21.26 -6.96 9.32
CA ASP A 324 -22.32 -6.10 9.85
C ASP A 324 -21.80 -4.83 10.53
N ARG A 325 -20.72 -4.96 11.31
CA ARG A 325 -20.10 -3.83 12.00
C ARG A 325 -19.30 -2.94 11.06
N TYR A 326 -18.66 -3.50 10.03
CA TYR A 326 -17.94 -2.73 9.03
C TYR A 326 -18.86 -1.81 8.21
N ARG A 327 -20.06 -2.28 7.84
CA ARG A 327 -21.07 -1.44 7.18
C ARG A 327 -21.45 -0.22 8.05
N LYS A 328 -21.67 -0.46 9.35
CA LYS A 328 -21.91 0.61 10.33
C LYS A 328 -20.72 1.55 10.46
N PHE A 329 -19.50 1.01 10.44
CA PHE A 329 -18.27 1.80 10.50
C PHE A 329 -18.13 2.74 9.29
N LEU A 330 -18.41 2.27 8.07
CA LEU A 330 -18.41 3.12 6.87
C LEU A 330 -19.44 4.26 6.96
N MET A 331 -20.64 3.97 7.46
CA MET A 331 -21.65 5.01 7.70
C MET A 331 -21.25 5.98 8.82
N LEU A 332 -20.47 5.53 9.81
CA LEU A 332 -19.93 6.38 10.85
C LEU A 332 -18.89 7.35 10.27
N ILE A 333 -17.99 6.87 9.41
CA ILE A 333 -16.99 7.69 8.70
C ILE A 333 -17.67 8.70 7.76
N GLN A 334 -18.72 8.28 7.05
CA GLN A 334 -19.47 9.17 6.16
C GLN A 334 -20.08 10.37 6.91
N GLU A 335 -20.56 10.15 8.14
CA GLU A 335 -21.13 11.20 8.99
C GLU A 335 -20.05 12.02 9.70
N TYR A 336 -18.97 11.36 10.13
CA TYR A 336 -17.84 11.96 10.85
C TYR A 336 -16.54 11.67 10.08
N PRO A 337 -16.17 12.50 9.08
CA PRO A 337 -14.97 12.31 8.26
C PRO A 337 -13.70 12.71 9.02
N THR A 338 -13.51 12.10 10.19
CA THR A 338 -12.37 12.24 11.09
C THR A 338 -11.71 10.87 11.29
N PRO A 339 -10.41 10.82 11.63
CA PRO A 339 -9.74 9.55 11.92
C PRO A 339 -10.56 8.68 12.88
N SER A 340 -10.85 7.46 12.45
CA SER A 340 -11.66 6.50 13.19
C SER A 340 -10.88 5.19 13.29
N VAL A 341 -10.68 4.72 14.52
CA VAL A 341 -9.99 3.46 14.82
C VAL A 341 -10.99 2.30 14.82
N PRO A 342 -10.78 1.23 14.02
CA PRO A 342 -11.66 0.06 14.00
C PRO A 342 -11.38 -0.89 15.16
N THR A 343 -12.40 -1.67 15.59
CA THR A 343 -12.18 -2.87 16.40
C THR A 343 -11.64 -4.02 15.54
N LEU A 344 -11.06 -5.06 16.14
CA LEU A 344 -10.45 -6.18 15.42
C LEU A 344 -11.33 -6.81 14.33
N ASP A 345 -12.63 -6.96 14.60
CA ASP A 345 -13.57 -7.54 13.64
C ASP A 345 -13.93 -6.58 12.50
N ILE A 346 -14.11 -5.29 12.79
CA ILE A 346 -14.26 -4.26 11.77
C ILE A 346 -13.01 -4.20 10.88
N ASP A 347 -11.83 -4.29 11.50
CA ASP A 347 -10.54 -4.23 10.82
C ASP A 347 -10.34 -5.43 9.88
N LEU A 348 -10.76 -6.64 10.29
CA LEU A 348 -10.80 -7.81 9.39
C LEU A 348 -11.61 -7.54 8.13
N ALA A 349 -12.86 -7.10 8.26
CA ALA A 349 -13.71 -6.83 7.10
C ALA A 349 -13.17 -5.67 6.26
N TRP A 350 -12.58 -4.65 6.90
CA TRP A 350 -11.95 -3.55 6.20
C TRP A 350 -10.75 -4.02 5.36
N HIS A 351 -9.82 -4.79 5.96
CA HIS A 351 -8.69 -5.37 5.24
C HIS A 351 -9.15 -6.29 4.11
N THR A 352 -10.18 -7.12 4.32
CA THR A 352 -10.77 -7.96 3.26
C THR A 352 -11.26 -7.11 2.10
N HIS A 353 -11.91 -5.97 2.37
CA HIS A 353 -12.32 -5.04 1.32
C HIS A 353 -11.11 -4.47 0.57
N GLN A 354 -10.05 -4.07 1.28
CA GLN A 354 -8.83 -3.51 0.70
C GLN A 354 -8.07 -4.49 -0.21
N LEU A 355 -8.18 -5.81 0.04
CA LEU A 355 -7.63 -6.82 -0.87
C LEU A 355 -8.30 -6.80 -2.26
N MET A 356 -9.48 -6.20 -2.38
CA MET A 356 -10.21 -5.98 -3.63
C MET A 356 -9.94 -4.57 -4.17
N ALA A 357 -8.68 -4.28 -4.55
CA ALA A 357 -8.20 -2.92 -4.82
C ALA A 357 -9.13 -2.05 -5.70
N ARG A 358 -9.63 -2.62 -6.81
CA ARG A 358 -10.52 -1.92 -7.75
C ARG A 358 -11.86 -1.62 -7.11
N GLU A 359 -12.50 -2.65 -6.56
CA GLU A 359 -13.81 -2.58 -5.94
C GLU A 359 -13.79 -1.63 -4.73
N TYR A 360 -12.76 -1.74 -3.89
CA TYR A 360 -12.54 -0.88 -2.73
C TYR A 360 -12.40 0.60 -3.10
N THR A 361 -11.53 0.89 -4.06
CA THR A 361 -11.28 2.27 -4.52
C THR A 361 -12.54 2.86 -5.12
N HIS A 362 -13.23 2.11 -5.99
CA HIS A 362 -14.47 2.54 -6.61
C HIS A 362 -15.59 2.77 -5.58
N PHE A 363 -15.78 1.81 -4.68
CA PHE A 363 -16.81 1.87 -3.64
C PHE A 363 -16.57 3.03 -2.68
N THR A 364 -15.37 3.14 -2.09
CA THR A 364 -15.10 4.16 -1.07
C THR A 364 -15.16 5.57 -1.67
N HIS A 365 -14.60 5.77 -2.87
CA HIS A 365 -14.75 7.05 -3.56
C HIS A 365 -16.21 7.38 -3.86
N GLY A 366 -17.02 6.39 -4.29
CA GLY A 366 -18.44 6.59 -4.57
C GLY A 366 -19.29 6.86 -3.32
N PHE A 367 -19.02 6.15 -2.22
CA PHE A 367 -19.82 6.19 -1.00
C PHE A 367 -19.37 7.28 -0.02
N LEU A 368 -18.06 7.48 0.15
CA LEU A 368 -17.48 8.44 1.10
C LEU A 368 -17.04 9.75 0.42
N GLY A 369 -16.93 9.77 -0.91
CA GLY A 369 -16.39 10.91 -1.66
C GLY A 369 -14.86 10.96 -1.71
N PHE A 370 -14.17 9.99 -1.08
CA PHE A 370 -12.72 9.85 -1.08
C PHE A 370 -12.33 8.37 -0.91
N VAL A 371 -11.11 8.02 -1.33
CA VAL A 371 -10.55 6.70 -1.06
C VAL A 371 -10.13 6.65 0.41
N LEU A 372 -10.78 5.81 1.20
CA LEU A 372 -10.46 5.66 2.61
C LEU A 372 -9.09 4.98 2.73
N ASN A 373 -8.09 5.68 3.27
CA ASN A 373 -6.75 5.14 3.46
C ASN A 373 -6.63 4.44 4.83
N HIS A 374 -5.71 3.48 4.93
CA HIS A 374 -5.41 2.79 6.19
C HIS A 374 -3.95 3.08 6.55
N ASP A 375 -3.75 3.96 7.52
CA ASP A 375 -2.42 4.35 8.01
C ASP A 375 -2.14 3.61 9.33
N ASP A 376 -1.27 2.60 9.26
CA ASP A 376 -0.86 1.79 10.40
C ASP A 376 0.42 2.29 11.08
N THR A 377 0.88 3.50 10.73
CA THR A 377 2.09 4.13 11.32
C THR A 377 1.80 5.05 12.50
N VAL A 378 0.52 5.19 12.87
CA VAL A 378 0.04 6.06 13.94
C VAL A 378 0.59 5.62 15.30
N GLY A 379 1.09 6.57 16.09
CA GLY A 379 1.66 6.30 17.41
C GLY A 379 0.61 5.83 18.42
N LYS A 380 1.02 5.10 19.46
CA LYS A 380 0.10 4.53 20.48
C LYS A 380 -0.81 5.57 21.15
N ASP A 381 -0.30 6.77 21.41
CA ASP A 381 -1.07 7.82 22.07
C ASP A 381 -2.13 8.41 21.13
N GLU A 382 -1.80 8.61 19.86
CA GLU A 382 -2.74 9.05 18.83
C GLU A 382 -3.81 7.99 18.55
N LEU A 383 -3.42 6.71 18.51
CA LEU A 383 -4.35 5.57 18.40
C LEU A 383 -5.34 5.55 19.56
N LYS A 384 -4.89 5.78 20.80
CA LYS A 384 -5.76 5.79 21.97
C LYS A 384 -6.80 6.91 21.90
N VAL A 385 -6.39 8.12 21.54
CA VAL A 385 -7.32 9.25 21.36
C VAL A 385 -8.31 8.98 20.23
N GLY A 386 -7.84 8.40 19.12
CA GLY A 386 -8.69 7.99 18.00
C GLY A 386 -9.72 6.92 18.39
N ASP A 387 -9.33 5.94 19.20
CA ASP A 387 -10.20 4.87 19.71
C ASP A 387 -11.31 5.43 20.62
N GLU A 388 -10.95 6.27 21.59
CA GLU A 388 -11.92 6.93 22.48
C GLU A 388 -12.93 7.76 21.67
N GLY A 389 -12.45 8.49 20.64
CA GLY A 389 -13.30 9.25 19.74
C GLY A 389 -14.26 8.37 18.91
N THR A 390 -13.78 7.26 18.35
CA THR A 390 -14.63 6.31 17.62
C THR A 390 -15.67 5.69 18.54
N ALA A 391 -15.26 5.27 19.74
CA ALA A 391 -16.12 4.63 20.71
C ALA A 391 -17.30 5.53 21.10
N GLN A 392 -17.01 6.81 21.37
CA GLN A 392 -18.05 7.78 21.71
C GLN A 392 -19.04 7.99 20.55
N ARG A 393 -18.54 8.22 19.32
CA ARG A 393 -19.42 8.39 18.14
C ARG A 393 -20.26 7.14 17.86
N TRP A 394 -19.69 5.97 18.07
CA TRP A 394 -20.40 4.70 17.93
C TRP A 394 -21.52 4.57 18.98
N MET A 395 -21.23 4.91 20.25
CA MET A 395 -22.24 4.94 21.32
C MET A 395 -23.38 5.91 21.00
N ASP A 396 -23.05 7.12 20.56
CA ASP A 396 -24.03 8.17 20.25
C ASP A 396 -24.95 7.75 19.09
N LYS A 397 -24.41 7.07 18.07
CA LYS A 397 -25.16 6.68 16.86
C LYS A 397 -25.91 5.36 17.01
N TYR A 398 -25.34 4.36 17.68
CA TYR A 398 -25.86 2.99 17.68
C TYR A 398 -26.29 2.48 19.06
N GLY A 399 -26.05 3.23 20.14
CA GLY A 399 -26.54 2.92 21.48
C GLY A 399 -25.94 1.67 22.14
N GLY A 400 -24.82 1.14 21.63
CA GLY A 400 -24.16 -0.05 22.16
C GLY A 400 -22.65 0.11 22.24
N ALA A 401 -22.00 -0.57 23.19
CA ALA A 401 -20.54 -0.47 23.39
C ALA A 401 -19.78 -0.78 22.10
N SER A 402 -18.83 0.08 21.71
CA SER A 402 -17.88 -0.23 20.63
C SER A 402 -17.02 -1.44 21.00
N SER A 403 -16.77 -1.63 22.31
CA SER A 403 -15.94 -2.69 22.86
C SER A 403 -16.55 -4.05 22.58
N LEU A 404 -15.90 -4.81 21.72
CA LEU A 404 -15.68 -6.24 21.90
C LEU A 404 -14.49 -6.65 21.02
N CYS A 405 -13.42 -7.05 21.71
CA CYS A 405 -12.19 -7.72 21.26
C CYS A 405 -11.04 -6.84 20.73
N TYR A 406 -10.02 -6.69 21.59
CA TYR A 406 -8.61 -6.42 21.26
C TYR A 406 -7.77 -7.70 21.35
#